data_AF-A0A4V2RPQ5-F1
#
_entry.id   AF-A0A4V2RPQ5-F1
#
_cell.length_a   1.000
_cell.length_b   1.000
_cell.length_c   1.000
_cell.angle_alpha   90.00
_cell.angle_beta   90.00
_cell.angle_gamma   90.00
#
_symmetry.space_group_name_H-M   'P 1'
#
loop_
_entity.id
_entity.type
_entity.pdbx_description
1 polymer ?
#
loop_
_entity_poly.entity_id
_entity_poly.type
_entity_poly.pdbx_seq_one_letter_code
_entity_poly.pdbx_strand_id
1 'polypeptide(L)'
;MITRNYPYNDALMLAGGKVIAASLRCCIKELSEIRSLWTRGYITDLDSRLDNAFSGILGVELPSIYRFLKFDIYESLQHAAFDLSCLKIQIEVDNQDNVEKKNEFLSALGFTMFQQRPNMLSEEELIRVLEHFAVNLSPSRRSELVANGVNPFLLDKLAQQAALLNEMGQVQAMLMLPNKKMKEPEIAVLCSLYNEVEGICTIASTFFEKKAKKRELFIFSSVINRLKGLSVGELRAV
;
A
#
# COMPACT_ATOMS: atom_id res chain seq x y z
N MET A 1 29.20 -20.01 9.80
CA MET A 1 27.74 -19.97 9.61
C MET A 1 27.22 -18.60 9.98
N ILE A 2 27.06 -17.74 8.97
CA ILE A 2 26.39 -16.45 9.14
C ILE A 2 24.87 -16.71 9.16
N THR A 3 24.20 -16.23 10.19
CA THR A 3 22.74 -16.25 10.30
C THR A 3 22.19 -14.85 10.06
N ARG A 4 20.91 -14.78 9.67
CA ARG A 4 20.20 -13.50 9.51
C ARG A 4 20.07 -12.85 10.89
N ASN A 5 20.34 -11.55 10.98
CA ASN A 5 20.22 -10.76 12.21
C ASN A 5 18.94 -9.91 12.27
N TYR A 6 18.01 -10.15 11.35
CA TYR A 6 16.71 -9.50 11.29
C TYR A 6 15.59 -10.54 11.41
N PRO A 7 14.45 -10.20 12.02
CA PRO A 7 13.33 -11.12 12.25
C PRO A 7 12.32 -11.18 11.08
N TYR A 8 12.66 -10.59 9.93
CA TYR A 8 11.77 -10.45 8.77
C TYR A 8 12.23 -11.36 7.63
N ASN A 9 11.36 -11.59 6.65
CA ASN A 9 11.81 -12.21 5.40
C ASN A 9 12.69 -11.22 4.61
N ASP A 10 13.48 -11.75 3.69
CA ASP A 10 14.53 -10.99 2.99
C ASP A 10 13.91 -9.88 2.13
N ALA A 11 12.81 -10.19 1.43
CA ALA A 11 12.10 -9.25 0.58
C ALA A 11 11.45 -8.10 1.37
N LEU A 12 10.78 -8.37 2.49
CA LEU A 12 10.24 -7.33 3.37
C LEU A 12 11.36 -6.52 4.02
N MET A 13 12.48 -7.14 4.41
CA MET A 13 13.60 -6.40 4.98
C MET A 13 14.14 -5.38 3.98
N LEU A 14 14.42 -5.81 2.74
CA LEU A 14 14.91 -4.90 1.69
C LEU A 14 13.87 -3.85 1.31
N ALA A 15 12.59 -4.22 1.21
CA ALA A 15 11.50 -3.28 0.99
C ALA A 15 11.44 -2.27 2.14
N GLY A 16 11.48 -2.69 3.39
CA GLY A 16 11.55 -1.80 4.55
C GLY A 16 12.70 -0.80 4.43
N GLY A 17 13.88 -1.28 4.05
CA GLY A 17 15.05 -0.45 3.75
C GLY A 17 14.78 0.63 2.69
N LYS A 18 14.10 0.28 1.59
CA LYS A 18 13.74 1.25 0.53
C LYS A 18 12.70 2.28 0.98
N VAL A 19 11.82 1.94 1.92
CA VAL A 19 10.94 2.94 2.56
C VAL A 19 11.78 3.89 3.41
N ILE A 20 12.67 3.36 4.25
CA ILE A 20 13.53 4.17 5.12
C ILE A 20 14.43 5.11 4.31
N ALA A 21 15.05 4.62 3.23
CA ALA A 21 15.88 5.45 2.35
C ALA A 21 15.05 6.61 1.72
N ALA A 22 13.80 6.33 1.33
CA ALA A 22 12.90 7.37 0.83
C ALA A 22 12.49 8.38 1.92
N SER A 23 12.17 7.90 3.13
CA SER A 23 11.87 8.76 4.29
C SER A 23 13.05 9.65 4.66
N LEU A 24 14.28 9.11 4.63
CA LEU A 24 15.52 9.83 4.84
C LEU A 24 15.69 10.93 3.77
N ARG A 25 15.42 10.62 2.50
CA ARG A 25 15.42 11.59 1.38
C ARG A 25 14.43 12.74 1.63
N CYS A 26 13.22 12.44 2.09
CA CYS A 26 12.20 13.45 2.39
C CYS A 26 12.59 14.36 3.57
N CYS A 27 13.33 13.82 4.55
CA CYS A 27 13.73 14.54 5.77
C CYS A 27 15.17 15.04 5.74
N ILE A 28 15.85 14.98 4.59
CA ILE A 28 17.31 15.15 4.52
C ILE A 28 17.80 16.51 5.00
N LYS A 29 17.01 17.57 4.79
CA LYS A 29 17.36 18.92 5.25
C LYS A 29 17.59 18.95 6.76
N GLU A 30 16.67 18.38 7.54
CA GLU A 30 16.78 18.32 9.01
C GLU A 30 17.81 17.28 9.46
N LEU A 31 17.81 16.08 8.85
CA LEU A 31 18.65 14.98 9.31
C LEU A 31 20.14 15.16 8.97
N SER A 32 20.47 15.92 7.92
CA SER A 32 21.86 16.26 7.59
C SER A 32 22.50 17.24 8.59
N GLU A 33 21.71 17.99 9.35
CA GLU A 33 22.22 18.90 10.40
C GLU A 33 22.84 18.12 11.57
N ILE A 34 22.30 16.94 11.89
CA ILE A 34 22.82 16.07 12.96
C ILE A 34 23.81 15.02 12.46
N ARG A 35 23.79 14.72 11.17
CA ARG A 35 24.69 13.74 10.55
C ARG A 35 25.04 14.16 9.13
N SER A 36 26.08 14.97 9.02
CA SER A 36 26.53 15.58 7.76
C SER A 36 26.90 14.59 6.65
N LEU A 37 27.25 13.34 7.01
CA LEU A 37 27.51 12.26 6.06
C LEU A 37 26.25 11.80 5.32
N TRP A 38 25.05 12.05 5.86
CA TRP A 38 23.80 11.80 5.16
C TRP A 38 23.57 12.86 4.10
N THR A 39 24.17 12.61 2.94
CA THR A 39 24.03 13.42 1.74
C THR A 39 23.04 12.78 0.78
N ARG A 40 22.62 13.53 -0.26
CA ARG A 40 21.84 12.94 -1.36
C ARG A 40 22.59 11.79 -2.04
N GLY A 41 23.91 11.92 -2.18
CA GLY A 41 24.76 10.87 -2.76
C GLY A 41 24.73 9.58 -1.92
N TYR A 42 24.87 9.71 -0.59
CA TYR A 42 24.75 8.58 0.33
C TYR A 42 23.39 7.87 0.21
N ILE A 43 22.30 8.64 0.17
CA ILE A 43 20.95 8.05 0.06
C ILE A 43 20.77 7.34 -1.29
N THR A 44 21.27 7.91 -2.38
CA THR A 44 21.21 7.28 -3.70
C THR A 44 22.01 5.98 -3.73
N ASP A 45 23.21 5.95 -3.15
CA ASP A 45 24.02 4.73 -3.04
C ASP A 45 23.31 3.63 -2.24
N LEU A 46 22.75 3.97 -1.07
CA LEU A 46 21.98 3.03 -0.27
C LEU A 46 20.77 2.47 -1.04
N ASP A 47 20.02 3.33 -1.73
CA ASP A 47 18.86 2.94 -2.53
C ASP A 47 19.25 1.97 -3.67
N SER A 48 20.37 2.23 -4.36
CA SER A 48 20.93 1.36 -5.39
C SER A 48 21.44 0.03 -4.84
N ARG A 49 22.08 0.01 -3.67
CA ARG A 49 22.53 -1.24 -3.02
C ARG A 49 21.35 -2.11 -2.60
N LEU A 50 20.24 -1.51 -2.16
CA LEU A 50 19.00 -2.22 -1.87
C LEU A 50 18.37 -2.81 -3.14
N ASP A 51 18.35 -2.06 -4.25
CA ASP A 51 17.87 -2.57 -5.55
C ASP A 51 18.73 -3.72 -6.07
N ASN A 52 20.05 -3.59 -6.01
CA ASN A 52 20.97 -4.65 -6.40
C ASN A 52 20.82 -5.91 -5.54
N ALA A 53 20.43 -5.78 -4.27
CA ALA A 53 20.11 -6.93 -3.42
C ALA A 53 18.78 -7.58 -3.83
N PHE A 54 17.76 -6.81 -4.22
CA PHE A 54 16.52 -7.35 -4.77
C PHE A 54 16.76 -8.15 -6.06
N SER A 55 17.39 -7.54 -7.05
CA SER A 55 17.60 -8.16 -8.36
C SER A 55 18.69 -9.23 -8.32
N GLY A 56 19.83 -8.94 -7.70
CA GLY A 56 21.01 -9.81 -7.71
C GLY A 56 20.98 -10.95 -6.70
N ILE A 57 20.37 -10.76 -5.53
CA ILE A 57 20.29 -11.81 -4.49
C ILE A 57 18.93 -12.50 -4.50
N LEU A 58 17.83 -11.74 -4.53
CA LEU A 58 16.50 -12.36 -4.53
C LEU A 58 16.08 -12.84 -5.91
N GLY A 59 16.67 -12.31 -6.99
CA GLY A 59 16.25 -12.60 -8.35
C GLY A 59 14.85 -12.05 -8.66
N VAL A 60 14.49 -10.94 -8.02
CA VAL A 60 13.17 -10.30 -8.13
C VAL A 60 13.35 -8.81 -8.39
N GLU A 61 12.68 -8.30 -9.42
CA GLU A 61 12.57 -6.86 -9.64
C GLU A 61 11.40 -6.32 -8.83
N LEU A 62 11.62 -5.28 -8.03
CA LEU A 62 10.56 -4.65 -7.27
C LEU A 62 9.74 -3.74 -8.20
N PRO A 63 8.45 -4.02 -8.45
CA PRO A 63 7.68 -3.23 -9.42
C PRO A 63 7.53 -1.78 -8.97
N SER A 64 7.44 -0.84 -9.92
CA SER A 64 7.32 0.60 -9.60
C SER A 64 6.11 0.93 -8.71
N ILE A 65 5.05 0.10 -8.76
CA ILE A 65 3.84 0.22 -7.94
C ILE A 65 4.13 0.08 -6.44
N TYR A 66 5.26 -0.52 -6.05
CA TYR A 66 5.72 -0.59 -4.67
C TYR A 66 5.79 0.78 -3.96
N ARG A 67 6.00 1.87 -4.72
CA ARG A 67 5.98 3.24 -4.15
C ARG A 67 4.65 3.56 -3.46
N PHE A 68 3.54 2.95 -3.90
CA PHE A 68 2.22 3.14 -3.31
C PHE A 68 2.05 2.33 -2.01
N LEU A 69 2.72 1.18 -1.88
CA LEU A 69 2.78 0.46 -0.59
C LEU A 69 3.50 1.28 0.50
N LYS A 70 4.33 2.26 0.12
CA LYS A 70 4.92 3.21 1.08
C LYS A 70 3.88 4.10 1.76
N PHE A 71 2.71 4.28 1.13
CA PHE A 71 1.64 5.18 1.55
C PHE A 71 0.42 4.44 2.14
N ASP A 72 0.63 3.23 2.65
CA ASP A 72 -0.36 2.40 3.33
C ASP A 72 -1.47 1.85 2.41
N ILE A 73 -1.35 0.57 2.06
CA ILE A 73 -2.39 -0.18 1.31
C ILE A 73 -3.73 -0.13 2.03
N TYR A 74 -3.72 -0.15 3.36
CA TYR A 74 -4.92 -0.15 4.17
C TYR A 74 -5.66 1.18 4.07
N GLU A 75 -4.93 2.31 4.07
CA GLU A 75 -5.55 3.63 3.82
C GLU A 75 -6.20 3.66 2.42
N SER A 76 -5.53 3.10 1.41
CA SER A 76 -6.09 3.01 0.04
C SER A 76 -7.35 2.15 -0.02
N LEU A 77 -7.38 1.03 0.71
CA LEU A 77 -8.55 0.16 0.85
C LEU A 77 -9.70 0.88 1.59
N GLN A 78 -9.41 1.60 2.67
CA GLN A 78 -10.41 2.39 3.40
C GLN A 78 -11.04 3.48 2.53
N HIS A 79 -10.23 4.23 1.79
CA HIS A 79 -10.75 5.26 0.88
C HIS A 79 -11.62 4.65 -0.22
N ALA A 80 -11.21 3.52 -0.80
CA ALA A 80 -12.00 2.84 -1.82
C ALA A 80 -13.34 2.29 -1.28
N ALA A 81 -13.33 1.72 -0.06
CA ALA A 81 -14.55 1.28 0.61
C ALA A 81 -15.49 2.47 0.89
N PHE A 82 -14.95 3.59 1.37
CA PHE A 82 -15.71 4.81 1.62
C PHE A 82 -16.32 5.39 0.34
N ASP A 83 -15.53 5.50 -0.73
CA ASP A 83 -15.99 5.99 -2.03
C ASP A 83 -17.13 5.12 -2.60
N LEU A 84 -17.03 3.80 -2.46
CA LEU A 84 -18.09 2.86 -2.84
C LEU A 84 -19.36 3.07 -2.01
N SER A 85 -19.25 3.18 -0.69
CA SER A 85 -20.41 3.45 0.19
C SER A 85 -21.07 4.79 -0.18
N CYS A 86 -20.29 5.83 -0.45
CA CYS A 86 -20.81 7.12 -0.92
C CYS A 86 -21.55 7.01 -2.25
N LEU A 87 -21.04 6.22 -3.20
CA LEU A 87 -21.73 6.01 -4.48
C LEU A 87 -23.02 5.21 -4.29
N LYS A 88 -23.00 4.17 -3.45
CA LYS A 88 -24.19 3.38 -3.12
C LYS A 88 -25.32 4.27 -2.59
N ILE A 89 -25.00 5.14 -1.62
CA ILE A 89 -25.98 6.05 -1.02
C ILE A 89 -26.56 7.01 -2.07
N GLN A 90 -25.73 7.55 -2.97
CA GLN A 90 -26.21 8.40 -4.07
C GLN A 90 -27.21 7.65 -4.95
N ILE A 91 -26.89 6.41 -5.36
CA ILE A 91 -27.81 5.57 -6.15
C ILE A 91 -29.12 5.32 -5.40
N GLU A 92 -29.06 5.04 -4.11
CA GLU A 92 -30.23 4.78 -3.28
C GLU A 92 -31.14 6.01 -3.14
N VAL A 93 -30.54 7.20 -2.96
CA VAL A 93 -31.27 8.48 -2.86
C VAL A 93 -31.89 8.86 -4.19
N ASP A 94 -31.13 8.81 -5.28
CA ASP A 94 -31.58 9.24 -6.62
C ASP A 94 -32.69 8.33 -7.17
N ASN A 95 -32.79 7.09 -6.67
CA ASN A 95 -33.77 6.09 -7.09
C ASN A 95 -34.73 5.68 -5.95
N GLN A 96 -34.92 6.53 -4.94
CA GLN A 96 -35.75 6.19 -3.77
C GLN A 96 -37.20 5.82 -4.16
N ASP A 97 -37.75 6.48 -5.17
CA ASP A 97 -39.11 6.27 -5.68
C ASP A 97 -39.18 5.20 -6.78
N ASN A 98 -38.04 4.71 -7.27
CA ASN A 98 -37.95 3.69 -8.32
C ASN A 98 -37.13 2.49 -7.85
N VAL A 99 -37.79 1.60 -7.10
CA VAL A 99 -37.17 0.42 -6.50
C VAL A 99 -36.57 -0.53 -7.54
N GLU A 100 -37.22 -0.69 -8.70
CA GLU A 100 -36.71 -1.54 -9.79
C GLU A 100 -35.38 -1.01 -10.32
N LYS A 101 -35.31 0.30 -10.60
CA LYS A 101 -34.10 0.95 -11.11
C LYS A 101 -32.97 0.96 -10.08
N LYS A 102 -33.30 1.21 -8.81
CA LYS A 102 -32.35 1.09 -7.70
C LYS A 102 -31.73 -0.30 -7.65
N ASN A 103 -32.55 -1.35 -7.68
CA ASN A 103 -32.07 -2.74 -7.62
C ASN A 103 -31.26 -3.12 -8.86
N GLU A 104 -31.64 -2.62 -10.04
CA GLU A 104 -30.88 -2.79 -11.27
C GLU A 104 -29.45 -2.24 -11.10
N PHE A 105 -29.30 -0.98 -10.66
CA PHE A 105 -27.99 -0.37 -10.46
C PHE A 105 -27.17 -1.07 -9.38
N LEU A 106 -27.77 -1.34 -8.22
CA LEU A 106 -27.06 -1.97 -7.11
C LEU A 106 -26.57 -3.38 -7.49
N SER A 107 -27.40 -4.15 -8.19
CA SER A 107 -27.03 -5.48 -8.66
C SER A 107 -25.96 -5.42 -9.75
N ALA A 108 -26.17 -4.59 -10.78
CA ALA A 108 -25.25 -4.46 -11.90
C ALA A 108 -23.86 -3.98 -11.47
N LEU A 109 -23.78 -3.08 -10.49
CA LEU A 109 -22.51 -2.53 -10.00
C LEU A 109 -21.85 -3.37 -8.90
N GLY A 110 -22.46 -4.50 -8.49
CA GLY A 110 -21.86 -5.46 -7.57
C GLY A 110 -22.11 -5.19 -6.08
N PHE A 111 -22.94 -4.21 -5.72
CA PHE A 111 -23.28 -3.89 -4.33
C PHE A 111 -24.07 -5.01 -3.62
N THR A 112 -24.60 -5.97 -4.37
CA THR A 112 -25.33 -7.13 -3.85
C THR A 112 -24.46 -8.37 -3.65
N MET A 113 -23.17 -8.34 -4.03
CA MET A 113 -22.30 -9.52 -3.99
C MET A 113 -22.02 -10.05 -2.59
N PHE A 114 -22.06 -9.19 -1.55
CA PHE A 114 -21.65 -9.54 -0.19
C PHE A 114 -22.67 -9.13 0.89
N GLN A 115 -23.96 -9.37 0.63
CA GLN A 115 -25.07 -8.99 1.51
C GLN A 115 -25.05 -9.59 2.93
N GLN A 116 -24.21 -10.60 3.19
CA GLN A 116 -24.14 -11.25 4.51
C GLN A 116 -23.31 -10.47 5.54
N ARG A 117 -22.46 -9.52 5.11
CA ARG A 117 -21.63 -8.67 5.98
C ARG A 117 -21.47 -7.26 5.39
N PRO A 118 -22.54 -6.44 5.35
CA PRO A 118 -22.50 -5.13 4.71
C PRO A 118 -21.42 -4.19 5.27
N ASN A 119 -20.96 -4.43 6.51
CA ASN A 119 -20.05 -3.52 7.21
C ASN A 119 -18.59 -4.01 7.30
N MET A 120 -18.30 -5.18 6.72
CA MET A 120 -16.96 -5.79 6.78
C MET A 120 -16.66 -6.52 5.47
N LEU A 121 -16.01 -5.82 4.55
CA LEU A 121 -15.37 -6.44 3.41
C LEU A 121 -13.91 -6.75 3.77
N SER A 122 -13.47 -7.97 3.50
CA SER A 122 -12.05 -8.26 3.38
C SER A 122 -11.44 -7.49 2.20
N GLU A 123 -10.10 -7.36 2.18
CA GLU A 123 -9.38 -6.77 1.05
C GLU A 123 -9.75 -7.44 -0.28
N GLU A 124 -9.77 -8.78 -0.29
CA GLU A 124 -10.12 -9.57 -1.49
C GLU A 124 -11.57 -9.32 -1.94
N GLU A 125 -12.51 -9.20 -1.00
CA GLU A 125 -13.92 -8.93 -1.33
C GLU A 125 -14.10 -7.51 -1.88
N LEU A 126 -13.44 -6.51 -1.27
CA LEU A 126 -13.48 -5.12 -1.76
C LEU A 126 -12.90 -5.01 -3.17
N ILE A 127 -11.75 -5.64 -3.42
CA ILE A 127 -11.13 -5.69 -4.75
C ILE A 127 -12.09 -6.31 -5.77
N ARG A 128 -12.73 -7.43 -5.44
CA ARG A 128 -13.73 -8.07 -6.34
C ARG A 128 -14.93 -7.19 -6.64
N VAL A 129 -15.42 -6.42 -5.65
CA VAL A 129 -16.51 -5.44 -5.89
C VAL A 129 -16.03 -4.37 -6.86
N LEU A 130 -14.83 -3.81 -6.67
CA LEU A 130 -14.28 -2.77 -7.54
C LEU A 130 -14.01 -3.29 -8.96
N GLU A 131 -13.55 -4.54 -9.11
CA GLU A 131 -13.39 -5.18 -10.42
C GLU A 131 -14.75 -5.35 -11.11
N HIS A 132 -15.75 -5.87 -10.40
CA HIS A 132 -17.09 -6.02 -10.95
C HIS A 132 -17.70 -4.67 -11.33
N PHE A 133 -17.50 -3.66 -10.49
CA PHE A 133 -17.89 -2.28 -10.76
C PHE A 133 -17.25 -1.77 -12.06
N ALA A 134 -15.93 -1.91 -12.21
CA ALA A 134 -15.19 -1.44 -13.38
C ALA A 134 -15.68 -2.11 -14.68
N VAL A 135 -15.96 -3.42 -14.64
CA VAL A 135 -16.47 -4.17 -15.79
C VAL A 135 -17.90 -3.77 -16.15
N ASN A 136 -18.75 -3.49 -15.16
CA ASN A 136 -20.18 -3.27 -15.36
C ASN A 136 -20.61 -1.80 -15.47
N LEU A 137 -19.69 -0.86 -15.24
CA LEU A 137 -19.89 0.56 -15.52
C LEU A 137 -19.87 0.83 -17.03
N SER A 138 -20.94 0.41 -17.71
CA SER A 138 -21.10 0.65 -19.15
C SER A 138 -21.23 2.15 -19.47
N PRO A 139 -20.94 2.58 -20.72
CA PRO A 139 -21.11 3.98 -21.12
C PRO A 139 -22.52 4.53 -20.87
N SER A 140 -23.55 3.70 -21.04
CA SER A 140 -24.94 4.08 -20.76
C SER A 140 -25.18 4.30 -19.26
N ARG A 141 -24.77 3.36 -18.40
CA ARG A 141 -24.90 3.50 -16.94
C ARG A 141 -24.09 4.66 -16.40
N ARG A 142 -22.87 4.85 -16.90
CA ARG A 142 -22.03 6.00 -16.55
C ARG A 142 -22.73 7.32 -16.90
N SER A 143 -23.29 7.41 -18.10
CA SER A 143 -24.01 8.63 -18.54
C SER A 143 -25.23 8.90 -17.69
N GLU A 144 -25.97 7.86 -17.31
CA GLU A 144 -27.15 7.96 -16.44
C GLU A 144 -26.78 8.42 -15.03
N LEU A 145 -25.74 7.84 -14.40
CA LEU A 145 -25.24 8.27 -13.10
C LEU A 145 -24.77 9.73 -13.11
N VAL A 146 -24.05 10.14 -14.17
CA VAL A 146 -23.58 11.52 -14.33
C VAL A 146 -24.75 12.49 -14.55
N ALA A 147 -25.77 12.09 -15.30
CA ALA A 147 -26.97 12.89 -15.50
C ALA A 147 -27.75 13.13 -14.17
N ASN A 148 -27.68 12.17 -13.24
CA ASN A 148 -28.25 12.29 -11.90
C ASN A 148 -27.37 13.10 -10.93
N GLY A 149 -26.20 13.57 -11.36
CA GLY A 149 -25.32 14.44 -10.57
C GLY A 149 -24.13 13.74 -9.93
N VAL A 150 -23.93 12.43 -10.16
CA VAL A 150 -22.72 11.74 -9.70
C VAL A 150 -21.49 12.32 -10.42
N ASN A 151 -20.48 12.67 -9.63
CA ASN A 151 -19.25 13.22 -10.17
C ASN A 151 -18.52 12.17 -11.06
N PRO A 152 -18.26 12.44 -12.35
CA PRO A 152 -17.56 11.50 -13.23
C PRO A 152 -16.17 11.11 -12.72
N PHE A 153 -15.48 12.00 -11.99
CA PHE A 153 -14.18 11.69 -11.38
C PHE A 153 -14.27 10.58 -10.32
N LEU A 154 -15.37 10.49 -9.57
CA LEU A 154 -15.59 9.41 -8.59
C LEU A 154 -15.72 8.06 -9.29
N LEU A 155 -16.47 8.02 -10.40
CA LEU A 155 -16.67 6.81 -11.20
C LEU A 155 -15.36 6.33 -11.83
N ASP A 156 -14.60 7.26 -12.41
CA ASP A 156 -13.31 6.95 -13.04
C ASP A 156 -12.28 6.51 -11.98
N LYS A 157 -12.29 7.12 -10.78
CA LYS A 157 -11.46 6.72 -9.63
C LYS A 157 -11.77 5.29 -9.18
N LEU A 158 -13.04 4.98 -8.94
CA LEU A 158 -13.49 3.64 -8.52
C LEU A 158 -13.15 2.57 -9.56
N ALA A 159 -13.33 2.87 -10.85
CA ALA A 159 -12.99 1.95 -11.94
C ALA A 159 -11.48 1.65 -12.04
N GLN A 160 -10.63 2.61 -11.67
CA GLN A 160 -9.17 2.44 -11.69
C GLN A 160 -8.61 1.83 -10.40
N GLN A 161 -9.28 2.00 -9.27
CA GLN A 161 -8.83 1.50 -7.96
C GLN A 161 -8.70 -0.02 -7.91
N ALA A 162 -9.55 -0.76 -8.63
CA ALA A 162 -9.47 -2.23 -8.69
C ALA A 162 -8.10 -2.73 -9.17
N ALA A 163 -7.63 -2.20 -10.31
CA ALA A 163 -6.36 -2.59 -10.90
C ALA A 163 -5.18 -2.21 -9.98
N LEU A 164 -5.23 -1.01 -9.40
CA LEU A 164 -4.20 -0.53 -8.48
C LEU A 164 -4.10 -1.41 -7.22
N LEU A 165 -5.23 -1.70 -6.57
CA LEU A 165 -5.25 -2.52 -5.35
C LEU A 165 -4.83 -3.96 -5.62
N ASN A 166 -5.22 -4.54 -6.77
CA ASN A 166 -4.73 -5.84 -7.21
C ASN A 166 -3.21 -5.87 -7.38
N GLU A 167 -2.65 -4.90 -8.09
CA GLU A 167 -1.20 -4.81 -8.26
C GLU A 167 -0.48 -4.64 -6.90
N MET A 168 -1.03 -3.83 -6.00
CA MET A 168 -0.51 -3.66 -4.64
C MET A 168 -0.56 -4.97 -3.85
N GLY A 169 -1.66 -5.72 -3.90
CA GLY A 169 -1.81 -7.02 -3.26
C GLY A 169 -0.85 -8.07 -3.82
N GLN A 170 -0.65 -8.10 -5.14
CA GLN A 170 0.35 -8.98 -5.78
C GLN A 170 1.76 -8.67 -5.31
N VAL A 171 2.13 -7.39 -5.23
CA VAL A 171 3.44 -6.99 -4.70
C VAL A 171 3.55 -7.35 -3.22
N GLN A 172 2.51 -7.16 -2.42
CA GLN A 172 2.51 -7.57 -1.02
C GLN A 172 2.73 -9.09 -0.88
N ALA A 173 2.00 -9.91 -1.64
CA ALA A 173 2.16 -11.37 -1.65
C ALA A 173 3.59 -11.79 -2.04
N MET A 174 4.15 -11.15 -3.07
CA MET A 174 5.55 -11.36 -3.48
C MET A 174 6.52 -11.03 -2.35
N LEU A 175 6.32 -9.92 -1.63
CA LEU A 175 7.15 -9.56 -0.49
C LEU A 175 7.02 -10.56 0.66
N MET A 176 5.88 -11.24 0.80
CA MET A 176 5.63 -12.23 1.86
C MET A 176 6.13 -13.64 1.54
N LEU A 177 6.72 -13.86 0.36
CA LEU A 177 7.27 -15.17 -0.01
C LEU A 177 8.34 -15.66 0.98
N PRO A 178 8.46 -16.98 1.19
CA PRO A 178 9.50 -17.55 2.03
C PRO A 178 10.90 -17.19 1.53
N ASN A 179 11.85 -17.08 2.47
CA ASN A 179 13.26 -16.87 2.14
C ASN A 179 13.79 -17.99 1.25
N LYS A 180 14.46 -17.62 0.17
CA LYS A 180 15.20 -18.58 -0.66
C LYS A 180 16.41 -19.11 0.12
N LYS A 181 16.87 -20.31 -0.25
CA LYS A 181 18.17 -20.81 0.21
C LYS A 181 19.27 -19.95 -0.41
N MET A 182 20.15 -19.41 0.43
CA MET A 182 21.23 -18.49 0.04
C MET A 182 22.57 -18.98 0.58
N LYS A 183 23.65 -18.54 -0.05
CA LYS A 183 25.04 -18.75 0.39
C LYS A 183 25.40 -17.73 1.46
N GLU A 184 26.42 -18.04 2.28
CA GLU A 184 26.87 -17.15 3.36
C GLU A 184 27.22 -15.72 2.90
N PRO A 185 27.88 -15.48 1.74
CA PRO A 185 28.18 -14.12 1.29
C PRO A 185 26.93 -13.28 1.00
N GLU A 186 25.88 -13.89 0.46
CA GLU A 186 24.60 -13.22 0.18
C GLU A 186 23.91 -12.82 1.49
N ILE A 187 23.89 -13.72 2.47
CA ILE A 187 23.34 -13.44 3.80
C ILE A 187 24.12 -12.31 4.47
N ALA A 188 25.46 -12.29 4.35
CA ALA A 188 26.30 -11.23 4.90
C ALA A 188 25.97 -9.84 4.32
N VAL A 189 25.71 -9.76 3.02
CA VAL A 189 25.29 -8.51 2.36
C VAL A 189 23.94 -8.04 2.90
N LEU A 190 22.96 -8.93 3.06
CA LEU A 190 21.65 -8.58 3.60
C LEU A 190 21.74 -8.12 5.06
N CYS A 191 22.53 -8.79 5.90
CA CYS A 191 22.74 -8.38 7.29
C CYS A 191 23.43 -7.01 7.38
N SER A 192 24.40 -6.74 6.51
CA SER A 192 25.08 -5.44 6.44
C SER A 192 24.12 -4.32 6.07
N LEU A 193 23.27 -4.53 5.05
CA LEU A 193 22.23 -3.58 4.67
C LEU A 193 21.22 -3.33 5.78
N TYR A 194 20.78 -4.39 6.46
CA TYR A 194 19.88 -4.27 7.59
C TYR A 194 20.47 -3.42 8.72
N ASN A 195 21.72 -3.68 9.12
CA ASN A 195 22.40 -2.92 10.17
C ASN A 195 22.52 -1.43 9.83
N GLU A 196 22.84 -1.13 8.57
CA GLU A 196 22.94 0.25 8.10
C GLU A 196 21.59 0.96 8.19
N VAL A 197 20.52 0.31 7.72
CA VAL A 197 19.15 0.83 7.78
C VAL A 197 18.65 0.97 9.22
N GLU A 198 18.94 0.01 10.09
CA GLU A 198 18.59 0.04 11.51
C GLU A 198 19.31 1.20 12.23
N GLY A 199 20.58 1.46 11.89
CA GLY A 199 21.31 2.63 12.37
C GLY A 199 20.64 3.95 11.96
N ILE A 200 20.16 4.05 10.72
CA ILE A 200 19.37 5.20 10.26
C ILE A 200 18.09 5.34 11.07
N CYS A 201 17.33 4.24 11.24
CA CYS A 201 16.10 4.22 12.03
C CYS A 201 16.34 4.72 13.45
N THR A 202 17.38 4.22 14.12
CA THR A 202 17.73 4.57 15.50
C THR A 202 17.99 6.07 15.62
N ILE A 203 18.91 6.62 14.81
CA ILE A 203 19.27 8.04 14.89
C ILE A 203 18.08 8.94 14.54
N ALA A 204 17.38 8.66 13.44
CA ALA A 204 16.29 9.51 12.96
C ALA A 204 15.06 9.46 13.87
N SER A 205 14.72 8.29 14.42
CA SER A 205 13.60 8.16 15.35
C SER A 205 13.85 8.85 16.69
N THR A 206 15.10 8.87 17.18
CA THR A 206 15.50 9.67 18.34
C THR A 206 15.44 11.16 18.03
N PHE A 207 15.96 11.61 16.88
CA PHE A 207 15.88 13.02 16.49
C PHE A 207 14.44 13.53 16.38
N PHE A 208 13.54 12.70 15.87
CA PHE A 208 12.12 13.01 15.73
C PHE A 208 11.25 12.62 16.93
N GLU A 209 11.83 12.37 18.11
CA GLU A 209 11.08 11.94 19.31
C GLU A 209 9.82 12.77 19.58
N LYS A 210 9.92 14.10 19.44
CA LYS A 210 8.82 15.05 19.66
C LYS A 210 7.91 15.27 18.43
N LYS A 211 8.23 14.66 17.29
CA LYS A 211 7.47 14.75 16.02
C LYS A 211 6.93 13.37 15.65
N ALA A 212 5.90 12.90 16.36
CA ALA A 212 5.36 11.54 16.26
C ALA A 212 5.18 11.02 14.81
N LYS A 213 4.55 11.81 13.93
CA LYS A 213 4.34 11.43 12.52
C LYS A 213 5.66 11.21 11.76
N LYS A 214 6.69 12.02 12.00
CA LYS A 214 8.00 11.84 11.36
C LYS A 214 8.77 10.68 11.98
N ARG A 215 8.70 10.53 13.31
CA ARG A 215 9.31 9.40 14.03
C ARG A 215 8.83 8.05 13.49
N GLU A 216 7.54 7.91 13.24
CA GLU A 216 6.94 6.67 12.76
C GLU A 216 7.44 6.24 11.35
N LEU A 217 7.95 7.19 10.55
CA LEU A 217 8.61 6.90 9.28
C LEU A 217 9.95 6.18 9.45
N PHE A 218 10.53 6.21 10.65
CA PHE A 218 11.84 5.65 11.00
C PHE A 218 11.74 4.54 12.06
N ILE A 219 10.54 4.00 12.31
CA ILE A 219 10.37 2.78 13.11
C ILE A 219 10.24 1.61 12.13
N PHE A 220 11.27 0.77 12.06
CA PHE A 220 11.36 -0.30 11.07
C PHE A 220 10.17 -1.28 11.16
N SER A 221 9.77 -1.68 12.37
CA SER A 221 8.61 -2.55 12.57
C SER A 221 7.29 -1.92 12.09
N SER A 222 7.09 -0.61 12.31
CA SER A 222 5.93 0.12 11.79
C SER A 222 5.92 0.16 10.26
N VAL A 223 7.08 0.37 9.64
CA VAL A 223 7.23 0.30 8.18
C VAL A 223 6.87 -1.09 7.66
N ILE A 224 7.39 -2.15 8.29
CA ILE A 224 7.08 -3.53 7.90
C ILE A 224 5.59 -3.84 8.06
N ASN A 225 4.96 -3.38 9.14
CA ASN A 225 3.53 -3.60 9.36
C ASN A 225 2.69 -2.94 8.27
N ARG A 226 3.02 -1.71 7.84
CA ARG A 226 2.35 -1.07 6.69
C ARG A 226 2.55 -1.85 5.40
N LEU A 227 3.76 -2.34 5.14
CA LEU A 227 4.04 -3.16 3.97
C LEU A 227 3.25 -4.48 3.98
N LYS A 228 2.97 -5.04 5.16
CA LYS A 228 2.12 -6.23 5.35
C LYS A 228 0.61 -5.93 5.35
N GLY A 229 0.20 -4.67 5.27
CA GLY A 229 -1.21 -4.27 5.45
C GLY A 229 -1.75 -4.45 6.87
N LEU A 230 -0.87 -4.52 7.88
CA LEU A 230 -1.20 -4.70 9.30
C LEU A 230 -1.35 -3.36 10.06
N SER A 231 -1.64 -2.24 9.38
CA SER A 231 -1.98 -1.00 10.08
C SER A 231 -3.36 -1.12 10.72
N VAL A 232 -3.45 -0.64 11.97
CA VAL A 232 -4.52 -0.95 12.92
C VAL A 232 -5.88 -0.43 12.43
N GLY A 233 -6.76 -1.35 12.04
CA GLY A 233 -8.18 -1.11 11.86
C GLY A 233 -8.83 -2.27 11.11
N GLU A 234 -10.08 -2.58 11.45
CA GLU A 234 -10.95 -3.36 10.57
C GLU A 234 -11.44 -2.45 9.44
N LEU A 235 -11.42 -2.91 8.18
CA LEU A 235 -12.04 -2.19 7.06
C LEU A 235 -13.54 -2.06 7.33
N ARG A 236 -13.95 -0.93 7.90
CA ARG A 236 -15.36 -0.60 8.12
C ARG A 236 -15.89 0.01 6.83
N ALA A 237 -16.52 -0.83 6.01
CA ALA A 237 -17.57 -0.33 5.14
C ALA A 237 -18.76 0.07 6.05
N VAL A 238 -19.46 1.16 5.73
CA VAL A 238 -20.79 1.43 6.29
C VAL A 238 -21.81 0.95 5.28
#